data_AF-A0A1L6MWR0-F1
#
_entry.id   AF-A0A1L6MWR0-F1
#
_cell.length_a   1.000
_cell.length_b   1.000
_cell.length_c   1.000
_cell.angle_alpha   90.00
_cell.angle_beta   90.00
_cell.angle_gamma   90.00
#
_symmetry.space_group_name_H-M   'P 1'
#
loop_
_entity.id
_entity.type
_entity.pdbx_description
1 polymer ?
#
loop_
_entity_poly.entity_id
_entity_poly.type
_entity_poly.pdbx_seq_one_letter_code
_entity_poly.pdbx_strand_id
1 'polypeptide(L)'
;MRIKRVLVSLRFLPFTGWIACVLIVAASTQAFAGEKKRGTSEEKIRRLQRDAMEQDYLGTRFSNALRKLNEGVKKCQHAKCSLPLLASLYRDRGVVEVGRGQGKKGISQFVLALKVDPSIQLDPDTKTPELEAVFEQARSRVSPHGVGPAHVNSSVEGDFEHQPAAVQQIRIPVPVYIKSKVREFLKNVLVKYKGPGMTEWESIPLSPMQGGYGGFIPCTATMDVGTLSYYLQGFNKQGDPVAMGGDREHPYQVSLTEDVDASFQPPHLPGRIPLGACTQQTDCPPGFPGCQSDASPASGNEDDHSLPDGNPSTPREARNYPRFWASVFGSVDFLLLKSQSDACLLEKAGSPRSGMPFQGGSYYCTLDGKDYPPRGDVDPTGVVNASIQQGKEDSVSRGLAMGNPRISVSIEYAAALNILVGARVGYTFNTYPGLSGQREGFAPLLSPISLEGRGTYILDSDGVLSTTIAPYFFLGGGIQEMSASQSITVITTQSDGSAQPQKVQAWGVGGPGFITIGTGLRWSVGKSVAFMLAPLKGTLAFGRYGMMPAITPEFGIQTSI
;
A
#
# COMPACT_ATOMS: atom_id res chain seq x y z
N MET A 1 45.22 -47.16 -24.18
CA MET A 1 44.04 -47.56 -23.38
C MET A 1 42.78 -47.11 -24.14
N ARG A 2 41.72 -47.94 -24.14
CA ARG A 2 40.74 -48.18 -25.22
C ARG A 2 39.77 -47.03 -25.59
N ILE A 3 39.44 -46.98 -26.88
CA ILE A 3 38.32 -46.31 -27.57
C ILE A 3 37.00 -47.10 -27.37
N LYS A 4 35.83 -46.41 -27.31
CA LYS A 4 34.47 -46.80 -27.82
C LYS A 4 33.50 -45.62 -27.54
N ARG A 5 32.94 -44.85 -28.49
CA ARG A 5 31.86 -45.03 -29.49
C ARG A 5 30.44 -45.38 -28.95
N VAL A 6 29.54 -44.38 -29.09
CA VAL A 6 28.18 -44.37 -29.72
C VAL A 6 27.09 -45.33 -29.22
N LEU A 7 25.89 -44.79 -28.88
CA LEU A 7 24.63 -45.12 -29.58
C LEU A 7 23.49 -44.10 -29.35
N VAL A 8 22.83 -43.76 -30.47
CA VAL A 8 21.60 -42.98 -30.63
C VAL A 8 20.41 -43.93 -30.59
N SER A 9 19.25 -43.47 -30.10
CA SER A 9 17.96 -44.03 -30.50
C SER A 9 16.89 -42.94 -30.60
N LEU A 10 16.72 -42.44 -31.82
CA LEU A 10 15.52 -41.75 -32.34
C LEU A 10 14.38 -42.78 -32.46
N ARG A 11 13.16 -42.43 -32.07
CA ARG A 11 11.95 -43.08 -32.62
C ARG A 11 10.91 -42.05 -33.06
N PHE A 12 10.48 -42.28 -34.29
CA PHE A 12 9.61 -41.56 -35.21
C PHE A 12 8.19 -41.21 -34.72
N LEU A 13 7.68 -40.08 -35.23
CA LEU A 13 6.27 -39.71 -35.39
C LEU A 13 5.58 -40.59 -36.47
N PRO A 14 4.24 -40.72 -36.45
CA PRO A 14 3.39 -39.94 -37.39
C PRO A 14 2.07 -39.44 -36.73
N PHE A 15 1.61 -38.20 -36.96
CA PHE A 15 0.77 -37.67 -38.06
C PHE A 15 -0.73 -38.03 -38.01
N THR A 16 -1.57 -37.03 -38.33
CA THR A 16 -3.05 -36.97 -38.43
C THR A 16 -3.80 -36.71 -37.11
N GLY A 17 -4.72 -35.75 -36.96
CA GLY A 17 -5.35 -34.74 -37.81
C GLY A 17 -6.59 -34.17 -37.08
N TRP A 18 -7.16 -33.06 -37.58
CA TRP A 18 -8.46 -32.42 -37.23
C TRP A 18 -8.43 -31.51 -35.96
N ILE A 19 -8.39 -30.17 -36.05
CA ILE A 19 -9.43 -29.18 -36.46
C ILE A 19 -10.77 -29.38 -35.76
N ALA A 20 -11.09 -28.51 -34.78
CA ALA A 20 -12.35 -27.76 -34.72
C ALA A 20 -12.32 -26.70 -33.59
N CYS A 21 -12.43 -25.43 -33.98
CA CYS A 21 -12.84 -24.31 -33.14
C CYS A 21 -14.26 -24.52 -32.59
N VAL A 22 -14.51 -24.14 -31.33
CA VAL A 22 -15.65 -23.28 -30.94
C VAL A 22 -15.28 -22.50 -29.67
N LEU A 23 -15.42 -21.17 -29.78
CA LEU A 23 -15.42 -20.18 -28.71
C LEU A 23 -16.62 -20.38 -27.78
N ILE A 24 -16.38 -20.44 -26.46
CA ILE A 24 -17.35 -19.96 -25.47
C ILE A 24 -16.61 -19.02 -24.53
N VAL A 25 -16.95 -17.74 -24.62
CA VAL A 25 -16.71 -16.75 -23.58
C VAL A 25 -17.85 -16.87 -22.56
N ALA A 26 -17.52 -17.28 -21.34
CA ALA A 26 -18.26 -16.92 -20.15
C ALA A 26 -17.29 -16.91 -18.96
N ALA A 27 -17.38 -15.86 -18.17
CA ALA A 27 -16.46 -15.50 -17.12
C ALA A 27 -16.38 -16.51 -15.95
N SER A 28 -15.27 -16.40 -15.21
CA SER A 28 -15.04 -16.87 -13.83
C SER A 28 -15.01 -18.39 -13.58
N THR A 29 -13.80 -18.93 -13.43
CA THR A 29 -13.32 -19.62 -12.22
C THR A 29 -11.83 -19.98 -12.36
N GLN A 30 -11.17 -20.05 -11.21
CA GLN A 30 -9.74 -19.86 -11.00
C GLN A 30 -8.90 -21.05 -11.47
N ALA A 31 -7.86 -20.76 -12.25
CA ALA A 31 -6.84 -21.75 -12.62
C ALA A 31 -5.95 -22.08 -11.42
N PHE A 32 -6.10 -23.30 -10.90
CA PHE A 32 -5.07 -24.01 -10.15
C PHE A 32 -3.85 -24.24 -11.07
N ALA A 33 -2.84 -23.37 -10.99
CA ALA A 33 -1.54 -23.62 -11.58
C ALA A 33 -0.45 -22.97 -10.72
N GLY A 34 -0.06 -23.66 -9.63
CA GLY A 34 0.91 -23.13 -8.66
C GLY A 34 1.76 -24.14 -7.90
N GLU A 35 1.80 -25.43 -8.29
CA GLU A 35 2.41 -26.45 -7.41
C GLU A 35 3.83 -26.92 -7.75
N LYS A 36 4.36 -26.71 -8.96
CA LYS A 36 5.66 -27.32 -9.34
C LYS A 36 6.94 -26.56 -8.95
N LYS A 37 6.87 -25.35 -8.38
CA LYS A 37 8.04 -24.57 -7.90
C LYS A 37 8.12 -24.34 -6.38
N ARG A 38 7.11 -24.77 -5.61
CA ARG A 38 7.04 -24.56 -4.15
C ARG A 38 7.93 -25.53 -3.35
N GLY A 39 8.12 -26.75 -3.88
CA GLY A 39 8.80 -27.85 -3.19
C GLY A 39 10.25 -27.56 -2.76
N THR A 40 11.09 -26.98 -3.63
CA THR A 40 12.52 -26.81 -3.35
C THR A 40 12.84 -25.69 -2.35
N SER A 41 11.97 -24.69 -2.21
CA SER A 41 12.14 -23.60 -1.25
C SER A 41 11.57 -23.98 0.13
N GLU A 42 10.38 -24.61 0.16
CA GLU A 42 9.80 -25.09 1.40
C GLU A 42 10.62 -26.22 2.02
N GLU A 43 11.22 -27.11 1.22
CA GLU A 43 12.08 -28.17 1.72
C GLU A 43 13.29 -27.63 2.49
N LYS A 44 13.90 -26.54 2.00
CA LYS A 44 15.00 -25.85 2.72
C LYS A 44 14.54 -25.24 4.04
N ILE A 45 13.33 -24.70 4.09
CA ILE A 45 12.74 -24.11 5.31
C ILE A 45 12.37 -25.22 6.31
N ARG A 46 11.81 -26.34 5.84
CA ARG A 46 11.52 -27.52 6.66
C ARG A 46 12.80 -28.12 7.25
N ARG A 47 13.91 -28.10 6.50
CA ARG A 47 15.22 -28.49 7.02
C ARG A 47 15.69 -27.56 8.14
N LEU A 48 15.55 -26.24 7.97
CA LEU A 48 15.86 -25.27 9.05
C LEU A 48 15.00 -25.50 10.30
N GLN A 49 13.72 -25.78 10.12
CA GLN A 49 12.79 -26.09 11.21
C GLN A 49 13.20 -27.37 11.95
N ARG A 50 13.45 -28.47 11.23
CA ARG A 50 13.95 -29.73 11.84
C ARG A 50 15.28 -29.53 12.56
N ASP A 51 16.26 -28.89 11.92
CA ASP A 51 17.57 -28.62 12.55
C ASP A 51 17.44 -27.73 13.78
N ALA A 52 16.40 -26.89 13.88
CA ALA A 52 16.12 -26.10 15.07
C ALA A 52 15.52 -26.94 16.19
N MET A 53 14.56 -27.82 15.87
CA MET A 53 13.83 -28.61 16.87
C MET A 53 14.60 -29.87 17.29
N GLU A 54 15.04 -30.68 16.34
CA GLU A 54 15.66 -31.98 16.59
C GLU A 54 17.12 -31.86 17.07
N GLN A 55 17.86 -30.82 16.64
CA GLN A 55 19.25 -30.66 17.06
C GLN A 55 19.40 -29.62 18.17
N ASP A 56 18.89 -28.40 17.95
CA ASP A 56 19.18 -27.28 18.84
C ASP A 56 18.24 -27.22 20.05
N TYR A 57 16.94 -27.44 19.89
CA TYR A 57 16.00 -27.45 21.01
C TYR A 57 16.24 -28.67 21.92
N LEU A 58 16.32 -29.88 21.36
CA LEU A 58 16.67 -31.08 22.14
C LEU A 58 18.07 -31.00 22.77
N GLY A 59 19.01 -30.33 22.09
CA GLY A 59 20.33 -30.03 22.64
C GLY A 59 20.36 -28.87 23.66
N THR A 60 19.21 -28.33 24.08
CA THR A 60 19.05 -27.15 24.96
C THR A 60 19.75 -25.87 24.46
N ARG A 61 20.11 -25.82 23.17
CA ARG A 61 20.70 -24.65 22.48
C ARG A 61 19.59 -23.73 21.96
N PHE A 62 18.75 -23.25 22.87
CA PHE A 62 17.52 -22.54 22.51
C PHE A 62 17.75 -21.25 21.69
N SER A 63 18.86 -20.54 21.91
CA SER A 63 19.24 -19.36 21.11
C SER A 63 19.50 -19.72 19.64
N ASN A 64 20.12 -20.88 19.38
CA ASN A 64 20.37 -21.36 18.01
C ASN A 64 19.08 -21.84 17.34
N ALA A 65 18.21 -22.53 18.09
CA ALA A 65 16.90 -22.93 17.62
C ALA A 65 16.06 -21.71 17.20
N LEU A 66 15.97 -20.67 18.04
CA LEU A 66 15.25 -19.43 17.70
C LEU A 66 15.84 -18.70 16.51
N ARG A 67 17.17 -18.67 16.37
CA ARG A 67 17.82 -18.07 15.20
C ARG A 67 17.41 -18.77 13.91
N LYS A 68 17.46 -20.11 13.87
CA LYS A 68 17.05 -20.92 12.70
C LYS A 68 15.55 -20.78 12.40
N LEU A 69 14.68 -20.77 13.42
CA LEU A 69 13.24 -20.59 13.24
C LEU A 69 12.89 -19.17 12.76
N ASN A 70 13.56 -18.14 13.28
CA ASN A 70 13.40 -16.76 12.80
C ASN A 70 13.84 -16.61 11.34
N GLU A 71 14.96 -17.24 10.96
CA GLU A 71 15.41 -17.30 9.57
C GLU A 71 14.40 -18.04 8.68
N GLY A 72 13.83 -19.14 9.19
CA GLY A 72 12.72 -19.87 8.58
C GLY A 72 11.53 -18.95 8.29
N VAL A 73 11.01 -18.23 9.29
CA VAL A 73 9.88 -17.29 9.14
C VAL A 73 10.18 -16.20 8.11
N LYS A 74 11.38 -15.58 8.16
CA LYS A 74 11.80 -14.55 7.19
C LYS A 74 11.81 -15.11 5.77
N LYS A 75 12.45 -16.26 5.53
CA LYS A 75 12.47 -16.90 4.21
C LYS A 75 11.07 -17.29 3.76
N CYS A 76 10.21 -17.68 4.69
CA CYS A 76 8.84 -18.10 4.41
C CYS A 76 7.95 -16.94 3.93
N GLN A 77 8.15 -15.75 4.49
CA GLN A 77 7.50 -14.51 4.04
C GLN A 77 7.95 -14.09 2.63
N HIS A 78 9.22 -14.32 2.29
CA HIS A 78 9.78 -13.97 0.97
C HIS A 78 9.45 -14.99 -0.13
N ALA A 79 9.27 -16.28 0.23
CA ALA A 79 9.13 -17.38 -0.73
C ALA A 79 7.70 -17.90 -0.95
N LYS A 80 6.66 -17.18 -0.48
CA LYS A 80 5.24 -17.60 -0.55
C LYS A 80 5.02 -19.05 -0.05
N CYS A 81 5.45 -19.34 1.18
CA CYS A 81 5.20 -20.60 1.86
C CYS A 81 3.72 -20.99 1.95
N SER A 82 3.48 -22.28 2.16
CA SER A 82 2.21 -22.83 2.63
C SER A 82 1.90 -22.33 4.06
N LEU A 83 0.62 -22.03 4.31
CA LEU A 83 0.14 -21.57 5.62
C LEU A 83 0.44 -22.59 6.75
N PRO A 84 0.31 -23.92 6.54
CA PRO A 84 0.68 -24.90 7.55
C PRO A 84 2.17 -24.84 7.95
N LEU A 85 3.07 -24.59 7.00
CA LEU A 85 4.50 -24.46 7.28
C LEU A 85 4.81 -23.18 8.07
N LEU A 86 4.12 -22.07 7.76
CA LEU A 86 4.28 -20.83 8.52
C LEU A 86 3.73 -20.97 9.94
N ALA A 87 2.57 -21.62 10.10
CA ALA A 87 1.98 -21.89 11.40
C ALA A 87 2.88 -22.80 12.25
N SER A 88 3.47 -23.86 11.66
CA SER A 88 4.39 -24.74 12.38
C SER A 88 5.67 -24.03 12.82
N LEU A 89 6.19 -23.08 12.02
CA LEU A 89 7.33 -22.26 12.43
C LEU A 89 7.01 -21.37 13.64
N TYR A 90 5.82 -20.75 13.69
CA TYR A 90 5.40 -19.96 14.85
C TYR A 90 5.15 -20.84 16.09
N ARG A 91 4.52 -22.00 15.91
CA ARG A 91 4.33 -22.99 16.98
C ARG A 91 5.69 -23.39 17.59
N ASP A 92 6.64 -23.77 16.75
CA ASP A 92 7.95 -24.23 17.20
C ASP A 92 8.74 -23.11 17.91
N ARG A 93 8.59 -21.85 17.47
CA ARG A 93 9.14 -20.69 18.21
C ARG A 93 8.51 -20.59 19.60
N GLY A 94 7.21 -20.83 19.72
CA GLY A 94 6.52 -20.88 21.01
C GLY A 94 7.09 -21.96 21.92
N VAL A 95 7.29 -23.17 21.37
CA VAL A 95 7.91 -24.29 22.10
C VAL A 95 9.29 -23.93 22.63
N VAL A 96 10.14 -23.32 21.79
CA VAL A 96 11.49 -22.91 22.19
C VAL A 96 11.46 -21.79 23.23
N GLU A 97 10.57 -20.80 23.11
CA GLU A 97 10.46 -19.72 24.10
C GLU A 97 10.01 -20.26 25.47
N VAL A 98 9.02 -21.16 25.51
CA VAL A 98 8.61 -21.81 26.78
C VAL A 98 9.76 -22.63 27.36
N GLY A 99 10.48 -23.41 26.54
CA GLY A 99 11.66 -24.17 26.99
C GLY A 99 12.79 -23.31 27.58
N ARG A 100 12.81 -21.99 27.28
CA ARG A 100 13.73 -21.00 27.88
C ARG A 100 13.19 -20.35 29.16
N GLY A 101 12.05 -20.80 29.68
CA GLY A 101 11.34 -20.14 30.77
C GLY A 101 10.63 -18.85 30.35
N GLN A 102 10.48 -18.58 29.04
CA GLN A 102 9.83 -17.38 28.52
C GLN A 102 8.36 -17.66 28.17
N GLY A 103 7.59 -18.17 29.13
CA GLY A 103 6.20 -18.58 28.95
C GLY A 103 5.34 -17.52 28.24
N LYS A 104 5.45 -16.24 28.64
CA LYS A 104 4.74 -15.11 28.00
C LYS A 104 5.08 -14.96 26.51
N LYS A 105 6.35 -15.08 26.14
CA LYS A 105 6.78 -15.04 24.73
C LYS A 105 6.29 -16.27 23.97
N GLY A 106 6.27 -17.42 24.64
CA GLY A 106 5.64 -18.66 24.18
C GLY A 106 4.18 -18.46 23.74
N ILE A 107 3.35 -17.89 24.63
CA ILE A 107 1.94 -17.58 24.35
C ILE A 107 1.83 -16.71 23.09
N SER A 108 2.61 -15.64 22.99
CA SER A 108 2.57 -14.73 21.84
C SER A 108 2.88 -15.44 20.53
N GLN A 109 3.84 -16.37 20.52
CA GLN A 109 4.15 -17.16 19.32
C GLN A 109 3.04 -18.17 18.99
N PHE A 110 2.44 -18.81 19.99
CA PHE A 110 1.30 -19.71 19.78
C PHE A 110 0.05 -18.98 19.26
N VAL A 111 -0.23 -17.76 19.72
CA VAL A 111 -1.29 -16.91 19.17
C VAL A 111 -1.03 -16.60 17.70
N LEU A 112 0.22 -16.31 17.31
CA LEU A 112 0.58 -16.13 15.89
C LEU A 112 0.35 -17.41 15.08
N ALA A 113 0.71 -18.57 15.63
CA ALA A 113 0.48 -19.86 14.98
C ALA A 113 -1.02 -20.13 14.74
N LEU A 114 -1.84 -19.95 15.79
CA LEU A 114 -3.28 -20.19 15.74
C LEU A 114 -4.04 -19.17 14.87
N LYS A 115 -3.52 -17.94 14.72
CA LYS A 115 -4.05 -16.96 13.76
C LYS A 115 -3.78 -17.34 12.30
N VAL A 116 -2.68 -18.04 12.03
CA VAL A 116 -2.31 -18.52 10.69
C VAL A 116 -3.03 -19.82 10.35
N ASP A 117 -3.12 -20.74 11.31
CA ASP A 117 -3.86 -21.99 11.20
C ASP A 117 -4.56 -22.30 12.55
N PRO A 118 -5.88 -22.04 12.66
CA PRO A 118 -6.64 -22.31 13.88
C PRO A 118 -6.68 -23.79 14.30
N SER A 119 -6.38 -24.71 13.38
CA SER A 119 -6.38 -26.15 13.63
C SER A 119 -5.03 -26.68 14.16
N ILE A 120 -4.00 -25.84 14.23
CA ILE A 120 -2.66 -26.29 14.60
C ILE A 120 -2.61 -26.82 16.05
N GLN A 121 -1.84 -27.88 16.24
CA GLN A 121 -1.63 -28.54 17.54
C GLN A 121 -0.13 -28.55 17.88
N LEU A 122 0.17 -28.65 19.18
CA LEU A 122 1.51 -28.96 19.66
C LEU A 122 1.98 -30.28 19.05
N ASP A 123 3.27 -30.34 18.72
CA ASP A 123 3.88 -31.58 18.27
C ASP A 123 3.91 -32.58 19.43
N PRO A 124 3.40 -33.81 19.26
CA PRO A 124 3.39 -34.83 20.31
C PRO A 124 4.76 -35.06 20.96
N ASP A 125 5.85 -34.93 20.19
CA ASP A 125 7.21 -35.17 20.66
C ASP A 125 7.74 -34.04 21.56
N THR A 126 7.09 -32.88 21.54
CA THR A 126 7.45 -31.71 22.35
C THR A 126 6.40 -31.39 23.41
N LYS A 127 5.35 -32.21 23.52
CA LYS A 127 4.19 -31.92 24.35
C LYS A 127 4.53 -32.17 25.83
N THR A 128 4.54 -31.12 26.63
CA THR A 128 4.69 -31.19 28.09
C THR A 128 3.48 -30.54 28.77
N PRO A 129 3.16 -30.86 30.05
CA PRO A 129 2.06 -30.22 30.75
C PRO A 129 2.16 -28.69 30.81
N GLU A 130 3.39 -28.16 30.90
CA GLU A 130 3.65 -26.72 30.85
C GLU A 130 3.35 -26.15 29.45
N LEU A 131 3.82 -26.80 28.39
CA LEU A 131 3.56 -26.38 27.01
C LEU A 131 2.07 -26.46 26.67
N GLU A 132 1.38 -27.50 27.13
CA GLU A 132 -0.07 -27.64 26.98
C GLU A 132 -0.82 -26.49 27.66
N ALA A 133 -0.49 -26.18 28.92
CA ALA A 133 -1.12 -25.08 29.64
C ALA A 133 -0.93 -23.73 28.92
N VAL A 134 0.29 -23.46 28.44
CA VAL A 134 0.62 -22.24 27.71
C VAL A 134 -0.07 -22.19 26.34
N PHE A 135 -0.20 -23.32 25.65
CA PHE A 135 -0.86 -23.41 24.34
C PHE A 135 -2.38 -23.28 24.45
N GLU A 136 -3.03 -23.87 25.45
CA GLU A 136 -4.46 -23.67 25.70
C GLU A 136 -4.76 -22.22 26.12
N GLN A 137 -3.86 -21.59 26.89
CA GLN A 137 -3.96 -20.16 27.17
C GLN A 137 -3.83 -19.30 25.90
N ALA A 138 -3.03 -19.71 24.92
CA ALA A 138 -2.98 -19.05 23.63
C ALA A 138 -4.26 -19.29 22.82
N ARG A 139 -4.85 -20.50 22.88
CA ARG A 139 -6.10 -20.86 22.21
C ARG A 139 -7.29 -20.07 22.74
N SER A 140 -7.41 -19.88 24.05
CA SER A 140 -8.49 -19.05 24.62
C SER A 140 -8.43 -17.58 24.16
N ARG A 141 -7.25 -17.09 23.77
CA ARG A 141 -7.06 -15.73 23.22
C ARG A 141 -7.44 -15.57 21.74
N VAL A 142 -7.71 -16.68 21.04
CA VAL A 142 -8.09 -16.69 19.61
C VAL A 142 -9.45 -17.33 19.36
N SER A 143 -10.02 -18.04 20.34
CA SER A 143 -11.38 -18.58 20.26
C SER A 143 -12.44 -17.47 20.35
N PRO A 144 -13.51 -17.50 19.53
CA PRO A 144 -14.58 -16.49 19.57
C PRO A 144 -15.51 -16.58 20.79
N HIS A 145 -15.39 -17.63 21.63
CA HIS A 145 -16.21 -17.85 22.83
C HIS A 145 -15.34 -18.43 23.95
N GLY A 146 -15.10 -17.66 25.03
CA GLY A 146 -14.58 -18.22 26.29
C GLY A 146 -13.52 -17.41 27.05
N VAL A 147 -14.00 -16.40 27.79
CA VAL A 147 -13.64 -16.01 29.17
C VAL A 147 -12.30 -16.54 29.75
N GLY A 148 -11.41 -15.63 30.13
CA GLY A 148 -10.34 -15.90 31.12
C GLY A 148 -10.77 -15.50 32.54
N PRO A 149 -10.36 -16.21 33.61
CA PRO A 149 -10.51 -15.76 34.99
C PRO A 149 -9.26 -14.97 35.43
N ALA A 150 -9.29 -13.97 36.31
CA ALA A 150 -10.35 -13.42 37.14
C ALA A 150 -10.14 -11.90 37.35
N HIS A 151 -11.26 -11.18 37.30
CA HIS A 151 -11.62 -9.90 37.92
C HIS A 151 -10.56 -8.83 38.17
N VAL A 152 -10.69 -7.70 37.46
CA VAL A 152 -11.37 -6.50 38.00
C VAL A 152 -12.24 -5.85 36.90
N ASN A 153 -13.56 -5.85 37.13
CA ASN A 153 -14.66 -5.07 36.55
C ASN A 153 -14.75 -4.88 35.02
N SER A 154 -15.14 -5.96 34.32
CA SER A 154 -15.78 -5.88 33.00
C SER A 154 -17.27 -6.27 33.08
N SER A 155 -18.05 -5.50 33.83
CA SER A 155 -19.52 -5.49 33.68
C SER A 155 -20.04 -4.06 33.83
N VAL A 156 -19.44 -3.17 33.05
CA VAL A 156 -20.11 -1.90 32.76
C VAL A 156 -21.26 -2.26 31.81
N GLU A 157 -22.47 -2.31 32.35
CA GLU A 157 -23.67 -2.64 31.59
C GLU A 157 -23.96 -1.53 30.55
N GLY A 158 -24.50 -1.92 29.39
CA GLY A 158 -24.80 -0.94 28.36
C GLY A 158 -25.10 -1.48 26.96
N ASP A 159 -25.53 -0.52 26.14
CA ASP A 159 -26.01 -0.66 24.76
C ASP A 159 -24.89 -0.80 23.73
N PHE A 160 -23.63 -0.83 24.18
CA PHE A 160 -22.46 -0.99 23.33
C PHE A 160 -21.76 -2.33 23.59
N GLU A 161 -21.29 -2.98 22.53
CA GLU A 161 -20.25 -3.99 22.61
C GLU A 161 -18.90 -3.27 22.65
N HIS A 162 -18.23 -3.35 23.78
CA HIS A 162 -16.95 -2.70 24.00
C HIS A 162 -16.04 -3.58 24.88
N GLN A 163 -14.76 -3.63 24.53
CA GLN A 163 -13.73 -4.27 25.35
C GLN A 163 -12.72 -3.18 25.76
N PRO A 164 -12.73 -2.73 27.02
CA PRO A 164 -11.77 -1.74 27.50
C PRO A 164 -10.36 -2.34 27.56
N ALA A 165 -9.35 -1.51 27.37
CA ALA A 165 -7.97 -1.90 27.65
C ALA A 165 -7.78 -2.01 29.18
N ALA A 166 -7.29 -3.14 29.67
CA ALA A 166 -7.04 -3.30 31.11
C ALA A 166 -5.86 -2.43 31.59
N VAL A 167 -4.81 -2.35 30.77
CA VAL A 167 -3.57 -1.62 31.07
C VAL A 167 -3.13 -0.84 29.83
N GLN A 168 -2.60 0.36 30.03
CA GLN A 168 -2.00 1.18 29.00
C GLN A 168 -0.73 1.86 29.50
N GLN A 169 0.25 2.07 28.62
CA GLN A 169 1.42 2.88 28.96
C GLN A 169 1.06 4.35 29.08
N ILE A 170 1.67 5.03 30.06
CA ILE A 170 1.59 6.49 30.12
C ILE A 170 2.12 7.09 28.81
N ARG A 171 1.60 8.27 28.48
CA ARG A 171 1.93 9.02 27.26
C ARG A 171 1.56 8.25 26.00
N ILE A 172 0.62 7.31 26.00
CA ILE A 172 0.09 6.73 24.76
C ILE A 172 -1.41 6.97 24.72
N PRO A 173 -1.97 7.53 23.62
CA PRO A 173 -3.42 7.70 23.50
C PRO A 173 -4.15 6.37 23.69
N VAL A 174 -5.30 6.40 24.36
CA VAL A 174 -6.09 5.17 24.62
C VAL A 174 -7.11 4.98 23.51
N PRO A 175 -7.01 3.94 22.67
CA PRO A 175 -8.02 3.67 21.65
C PRO A 175 -9.31 3.17 22.28
N VAL A 176 -10.42 3.70 21.80
CA VAL A 176 -11.76 3.26 22.17
C VAL A 176 -12.46 2.85 20.88
N TYR A 177 -12.88 1.58 20.80
CA TYR A 177 -13.69 1.05 19.70
C TYR A 177 -14.93 0.38 20.26
N ILE A 178 -16.09 0.70 19.69
CA ILE A 178 -17.38 0.20 20.16
C ILE A 178 -18.24 -0.24 18.97
N LYS A 179 -19.10 -1.23 19.19
CA LYS A 179 -20.22 -1.54 18.29
C LYS A 179 -21.53 -1.25 18.98
N SER A 180 -22.46 -0.60 18.29
CA SER A 180 -23.80 -0.35 18.83
C SER A 180 -24.62 -1.64 18.81
N LYS A 181 -25.28 -1.97 19.92
CA LYS A 181 -26.33 -2.99 19.98
C LYS A 181 -27.70 -2.39 19.64
N VAL A 182 -27.83 -1.07 19.72
CA VAL A 182 -29.07 -0.36 19.36
C VAL A 182 -29.25 -0.40 17.85
N ARG A 183 -30.47 -0.73 17.41
CA ARG A 183 -30.84 -0.83 15.99
C ARG A 183 -30.99 0.53 15.29
N GLU A 184 -31.13 1.60 16.06
CA GLU A 184 -31.23 2.97 15.57
C GLU A 184 -29.84 3.53 15.17
N PHE A 185 -29.81 4.38 14.15
CA PHE A 185 -28.59 5.05 13.72
C PHE A 185 -28.19 6.16 14.71
N LEU A 186 -27.00 6.02 15.31
CA LEU A 186 -26.43 7.04 16.19
C LEU A 186 -25.69 8.10 15.36
N LYS A 187 -26.13 9.35 15.46
CA LYS A 187 -25.54 10.50 14.77
C LYS A 187 -24.20 10.89 15.40
N ASN A 188 -24.14 10.88 16.73
CA ASN A 188 -22.94 11.17 17.50
C ASN A 188 -22.74 10.10 18.56
N VAL A 189 -21.48 9.73 18.81
CA VAL A 189 -21.10 8.86 19.91
C VAL A 189 -19.96 9.55 20.64
N LEU A 190 -20.11 9.81 21.93
CA LEU A 190 -19.13 10.51 22.75
C LEU A 190 -18.49 9.55 23.76
N VAL A 191 -17.17 9.67 23.93
CA VAL A 191 -16.46 9.14 25.09
C VAL A 191 -16.29 10.29 26.07
N LYS A 192 -16.78 10.10 27.29
CA LYS A 192 -16.53 11.00 28.40
C LYS A 192 -15.45 10.42 29.28
N TYR A 193 -14.33 11.10 29.46
CA TYR A 193 -13.16 10.56 30.15
C TYR A 193 -12.64 11.50 31.25
N LYS A 194 -11.87 10.91 32.17
CA LYS A 194 -11.19 11.60 33.27
C LYS A 194 -9.90 10.86 33.57
N GLY A 195 -8.77 11.49 33.24
CA GLY A 195 -7.43 10.97 33.51
C GLY A 195 -6.97 11.21 34.96
N PRO A 196 -5.82 10.65 35.36
CA PRO A 196 -5.22 10.92 36.66
C PRO A 196 -4.97 12.43 36.85
N GLY A 197 -5.32 12.97 38.03
CA GLY A 197 -5.14 14.39 38.34
C GLY A 197 -6.18 15.35 37.73
N MET A 198 -7.02 14.91 36.79
CA MET A 198 -8.13 15.73 36.28
C MET A 198 -9.23 15.86 37.34
N THR A 199 -9.84 17.04 37.47
CA THR A 199 -11.00 17.27 38.36
C THR A 199 -12.33 17.10 37.62
N GLU A 200 -12.38 17.51 36.36
CA GLU A 200 -13.55 17.48 35.50
C GLU A 200 -13.54 16.33 34.48
N TRP A 201 -14.72 15.98 33.97
CA TRP A 201 -14.88 15.04 32.86
C TRP A 201 -14.83 15.78 31.53
N GLU A 202 -14.00 15.31 30.61
CA GLU A 202 -13.93 15.84 29.24
C GLU A 202 -14.62 14.90 28.25
N SER A 203 -14.98 15.40 27.07
CA SER A 203 -15.72 14.63 26.05
C SER A 203 -15.02 14.68 24.70
N ILE A 204 -14.93 13.53 24.03
CA ILE A 204 -14.46 13.41 22.64
C ILE A 204 -15.46 12.64 21.77
N PRO A 205 -15.66 13.03 20.51
CA PRO A 205 -16.48 12.26 19.59
C PRO A 205 -15.71 11.05 19.03
N LEU A 206 -16.41 9.93 18.85
CA LEU A 206 -15.95 8.79 18.07
C LEU A 206 -16.36 8.94 16.61
N SER A 207 -15.48 8.54 15.70
CA SER A 207 -15.73 8.55 14.26
C SER A 207 -16.33 7.21 13.80
N PRO A 208 -17.22 7.18 12.79
CA PRO A 208 -17.66 5.94 12.17
C PRO A 208 -16.50 5.15 11.54
N MET A 209 -16.49 3.83 11.72
CA MET A 209 -15.48 2.91 11.19
C MET A 209 -16.12 1.58 10.72
N GLN A 210 -15.33 0.67 10.15
CA GLN A 210 -15.83 -0.64 9.74
C GLN A 210 -16.41 -1.41 10.95
N GLY A 211 -17.72 -1.63 10.93
CA GLY A 211 -18.43 -2.42 11.94
C GLY A 211 -18.69 -1.72 13.28
N GLY A 212 -18.45 -0.41 13.41
CA GLY A 212 -18.66 0.32 14.68
C GLY A 212 -18.18 1.78 14.65
N TYR A 213 -17.84 2.31 15.82
CA TYR A 213 -17.31 3.66 16.01
C TYR A 213 -15.97 3.58 16.75
N GLY A 214 -15.02 4.45 16.42
CA GLY A 214 -13.72 4.45 17.07
C GLY A 214 -13.02 5.80 17.13
N GLY A 215 -12.09 5.91 18.07
CA GLY A 215 -11.40 7.16 18.41
C GLY A 215 -10.35 6.95 19.50
N PHE A 216 -9.73 8.03 19.96
CA PHE A 216 -8.64 7.97 20.94
C PHE A 216 -8.84 9.00 22.05
N ILE A 217 -8.76 8.54 23.30
CA ILE A 217 -8.59 9.42 24.46
C ILE A 217 -7.16 10.02 24.38
N PRO A 218 -7.03 11.37 24.44
CA PRO A 218 -5.78 12.06 24.12
C PRO A 218 -4.67 11.85 25.15
N CYS A 219 -3.43 12.17 24.76
CA CYS A 219 -2.25 12.04 25.62
C CYS A 219 -2.39 12.79 26.94
N THR A 220 -3.08 13.94 26.94
CA THR A 220 -3.30 14.79 28.12
C THR A 220 -3.95 14.03 29.28
N ALA A 221 -4.79 13.05 28.99
CA ALA A 221 -5.44 12.20 29.98
C ALA A 221 -4.59 10.97 30.40
N THR A 222 -3.39 10.83 29.82
CA THR A 222 -2.51 9.66 29.99
C THR A 222 -1.09 10.03 30.42
N MET A 223 -0.81 11.30 30.74
CA MET A 223 0.55 11.76 31.03
C MET A 223 1.11 11.18 32.33
N ASP A 224 0.24 10.92 33.30
CA ASP A 224 0.60 10.49 34.64
C ASP A 224 0.19 9.03 34.90
N VAL A 225 0.94 8.37 35.79
CA VAL A 225 0.59 7.04 36.31
C VAL A 225 -0.69 7.14 37.14
N GLY A 226 -1.61 6.19 36.97
CA GLY A 226 -2.87 6.19 37.72
C GLY A 226 -4.01 5.48 36.99
N THR A 227 -5.24 5.89 37.28
CA THR A 227 -6.43 5.32 36.64
C THR A 227 -7.07 6.33 35.70
N LEU A 228 -7.22 5.96 34.43
CA LEU A 228 -8.07 6.66 33.48
C LEU A 228 -9.48 6.06 33.55
N SER A 229 -10.48 6.89 33.80
CA SER A 229 -11.89 6.48 33.80
C SER A 229 -12.62 7.03 32.59
N TYR A 230 -13.51 6.26 31.95
CA TYR A 230 -14.36 6.76 30.88
C TYR A 230 -15.72 6.06 30.77
N TYR A 231 -16.71 6.70 30.15
CA TYR A 231 -18.00 6.10 29.79
C TYR A 231 -18.48 6.61 28.43
N LEU A 232 -19.53 6.00 27.89
CA LEU A 232 -19.98 6.16 26.51
C LEU A 232 -21.42 6.69 26.44
N GLN A 233 -21.68 7.62 25.53
CA GLN A 233 -23.03 8.11 25.23
C GLN A 233 -23.27 8.20 23.72
N GLY A 234 -24.32 7.57 23.23
CA GLY A 234 -24.78 7.64 21.84
C GLY A 234 -26.03 8.51 21.70
N PHE A 235 -26.05 9.34 20.66
CA PHE A 235 -27.11 10.30 20.42
C PHE A 235 -27.80 10.04 19.08
N ASN A 236 -29.13 10.19 19.05
CA ASN A 236 -29.94 10.08 17.83
C ASN A 236 -29.81 11.34 16.94
N LYS A 237 -30.64 11.47 15.90
CA LYS A 237 -30.59 12.62 14.98
C LYS A 237 -31.02 13.94 15.62
N GLN A 238 -31.90 13.87 16.62
CA GLN A 238 -32.47 14.97 17.39
C GLN A 238 -31.50 15.48 18.47
N GLY A 239 -30.47 14.70 18.80
CA GLY A 239 -29.49 15.03 19.83
C GLY A 239 -29.84 14.46 21.20
N ASP A 240 -30.81 13.55 21.29
CA ASP A 240 -31.17 12.88 22.54
C ASP A 240 -30.22 11.70 22.80
N PRO A 241 -29.80 11.47 24.07
CA PRO A 241 -29.01 10.30 24.42
C PRO A 241 -29.91 9.06 24.37
N VAL A 242 -29.61 8.13 23.46
CA VAL A 242 -30.40 6.90 23.20
C VAL A 242 -29.60 5.61 23.40
N ALA A 243 -28.31 5.71 23.73
CA ALA A 243 -27.46 4.57 24.01
C ALA A 243 -26.41 4.93 25.07
N MET A 244 -26.15 4.05 26.03
CA MET A 244 -25.10 4.26 27.04
C MET A 244 -24.18 3.06 27.18
N GLY A 245 -22.95 3.32 27.61
CA GLY A 245 -22.01 2.30 28.04
C GLY A 245 -21.31 2.80 29.29
N GLY A 246 -21.78 2.35 30.44
CA GLY A 246 -21.38 2.90 31.74
C GLY A 246 -21.87 4.30 32.00
N ASP A 247 -21.52 4.79 33.17
CA ASP A 247 -21.89 6.11 33.65
C ASP A 247 -20.78 6.70 34.54
N ARG A 248 -21.07 7.83 35.19
CA ARG A 248 -20.10 8.54 36.03
C ARG A 248 -19.75 7.78 37.32
N GLU A 249 -20.65 6.96 37.83
CA GLU A 249 -20.48 6.16 39.05
C GLU A 249 -19.86 4.79 38.72
N HIS A 250 -20.15 4.26 37.53
CA HIS A 250 -19.67 2.98 37.02
C HIS A 250 -18.95 3.14 35.67
N PRO A 251 -17.82 3.87 35.61
CA PRO A 251 -17.07 4.05 34.38
C PRO A 251 -16.21 2.81 34.05
N TYR A 252 -15.84 2.66 32.78
CA TYR A 252 -14.70 1.84 32.38
C TYR A 252 -13.43 2.42 32.97
N GLN A 253 -12.50 1.55 33.35
CA GLN A 253 -11.23 1.94 33.95
C GLN A 253 -10.05 1.31 33.20
N VAL A 254 -9.00 2.10 32.99
CA VAL A 254 -7.74 1.69 32.36
C VAL A 254 -6.61 2.05 33.32
N SER A 255 -5.79 1.08 33.70
CA SER A 255 -4.60 1.33 34.51
C SER A 255 -3.47 1.89 33.65
N LEU A 256 -3.02 3.11 33.94
CA LEU A 256 -1.91 3.78 33.29
C LEU A 256 -0.62 3.53 34.05
N THR A 257 0.40 2.99 33.38
CA THR A 257 1.68 2.60 33.99
C THR A 257 2.88 3.04 33.13
N GLU A 258 4.02 3.30 33.76
CA GLU A 258 5.31 3.45 33.07
C GLU A 258 5.88 2.08 32.67
N ASP A 259 5.66 1.08 33.52
CA ASP A 259 6.29 -0.23 33.43
C ASP A 259 5.52 -1.20 32.54
N VAL A 260 5.92 -1.10 31.29
CA VAL A 260 5.80 -2.03 30.18
C VAL A 260 6.67 -3.28 30.14
N ASP A 261 6.15 -4.52 30.21
CA ASP A 261 6.98 -5.64 29.74
C ASP A 261 7.15 -5.61 28.20
N ALA A 262 8.27 -6.15 27.70
CA ALA A 262 8.59 -6.13 26.25
C ALA A 262 7.61 -6.96 25.37
N SER A 263 6.58 -7.58 25.96
CA SER A 263 5.51 -8.29 25.27
C SER A 263 4.19 -7.53 25.24
N PHE A 264 4.11 -6.36 25.88
CA PHE A 264 2.98 -5.46 25.80
C PHE A 264 2.76 -5.03 24.35
N GLN A 265 1.58 -5.35 23.84
CA GLN A 265 1.10 -4.81 22.58
C GLN A 265 0.18 -3.65 22.94
N PRO A 266 0.55 -2.39 22.63
CA PRO A 266 -0.32 -1.28 22.95
C PRO A 266 -1.67 -1.49 22.26
N PRO A 267 -2.78 -1.24 22.97
CA PRO A 267 -4.11 -1.32 22.37
C PRO A 267 -4.15 -0.52 21.06
N HIS A 268 -4.93 -1.00 20.10
CA HIS A 268 -5.08 -0.34 18.80
C HIS A 268 -6.52 -0.47 18.29
N LEU A 269 -6.94 0.44 17.41
CA LEU A 269 -8.22 0.31 16.73
C LEU A 269 -8.22 -0.90 15.76
N PRO A 270 -9.37 -1.52 15.48
CA PRO A 270 -9.46 -2.63 14.52
C PRO A 270 -8.84 -2.28 13.16
N GLY A 271 -7.96 -3.15 12.65
CA GLY A 271 -7.28 -2.96 11.36
C GLY A 271 -6.25 -1.82 11.33
N ARG A 272 -5.85 -1.26 12.49
CA ARG A 272 -4.81 -0.23 12.62
C ARG A 272 -3.63 -0.75 13.43
N ILE A 273 -2.47 -0.12 13.25
CA ILE A 273 -1.31 -0.32 14.11
C ILE A 273 -1.45 0.53 15.40
N PRO A 274 -0.84 0.13 16.52
CA PRO A 274 -0.85 0.92 17.75
C PRO A 274 -0.16 2.28 17.58
N LEU A 275 -0.66 3.31 18.28
CA LEU A 275 -0.04 4.63 18.27
C LEU A 275 1.24 4.67 19.12
N GLY A 276 2.17 5.55 18.74
CA GLY A 276 3.41 5.77 19.47
C GLY A 276 3.23 6.66 20.71
N ALA A 277 4.25 6.70 21.56
CA ALA A 277 4.25 7.53 22.76
C ALA A 277 4.41 9.03 22.46
N CYS A 278 3.70 9.84 23.23
CA CYS A 278 3.72 11.29 23.26
C CYS A 278 4.96 11.74 24.04
N THR A 279 5.70 12.72 23.53
CA THR A 279 6.89 13.26 24.20
C THR A 279 6.50 14.19 25.34
N GLN A 280 7.19 14.10 26.50
CA GLN A 280 6.98 15.05 27.61
C GLN A 280 7.56 16.42 27.29
N GLN A 281 6.88 17.45 27.80
CA GLN A 281 7.16 18.85 27.56
C GLN A 281 8.14 19.40 28.61
N THR A 282 9.38 18.89 28.66
CA THR A 282 10.50 19.52 29.39
C THR A 282 11.82 19.07 28.76
N ASP A 283 12.70 20.02 28.44
CA ASP A 283 13.92 19.94 27.60
C ASP A 283 13.71 20.00 26.07
N CYS A 284 13.04 21.07 25.62
CA CYS A 284 12.95 21.44 24.21
C CYS A 284 14.00 22.53 23.89
N PRO A 285 15.16 22.18 23.31
CA PRO A 285 16.11 23.20 22.82
C PRO A 285 15.45 24.03 21.71
N PRO A 286 15.82 25.33 21.59
CA PRO A 286 15.15 26.23 20.67
C PRO A 286 15.26 25.75 19.21
N GLY A 287 14.11 25.52 18.57
CA GLY A 287 14.01 25.20 17.13
C GLY A 287 13.32 23.89 16.74
N PHE A 288 12.68 23.14 17.67
CA PHE A 288 11.98 21.88 17.33
C PHE A 288 10.44 22.03 17.30
N PRO A 289 9.74 21.48 16.28
CA PRO A 289 8.28 21.64 16.15
C PRO A 289 7.52 20.84 17.22
N GLY A 290 6.72 21.53 18.04
CA GLY A 290 5.86 20.93 19.07
C GLY A 290 5.79 21.69 20.41
N CYS A 291 6.65 22.69 20.62
CA CYS A 291 6.70 23.47 21.86
C CYS A 291 5.93 24.80 21.66
N GLN A 292 4.74 24.92 22.25
CA GLN A 292 4.02 26.20 22.30
C GLN A 292 4.58 27.04 23.46
N SER A 293 5.16 28.19 23.13
CA SER A 293 5.12 29.37 23.99
C SER A 293 4.79 30.55 23.10
N ASP A 294 3.50 30.87 23.04
CA ASP A 294 3.06 32.17 22.55
C ASP A 294 3.54 33.24 23.53
N ALA A 295 4.56 33.97 23.13
CA ALA A 295 4.80 35.34 23.55
C ALA A 295 5.30 36.03 22.28
N SER A 296 4.49 36.85 21.60
CA SER A 296 4.13 38.21 22.02
C SER A 296 3.13 38.79 20.98
N PRO A 297 2.39 39.89 21.27
CA PRO A 297 3.02 41.20 21.06
C PRO A 297 2.64 42.31 22.06
N ALA A 298 3.68 43.06 22.43
CA ALA A 298 3.78 44.53 22.52
C ALA A 298 2.68 45.37 23.21
N SER A 299 3.15 46.17 24.17
CA SER A 299 2.79 47.58 24.42
C SER A 299 1.32 47.98 24.66
N GLY A 300 1.06 48.55 25.85
CA GLY A 300 0.13 49.65 26.03
C GLY A 300 -1.13 49.38 26.89
N ASN A 301 -1.01 49.74 28.18
CA ASN A 301 -1.98 50.34 29.12
C ASN A 301 -3.41 49.75 29.31
N GLU A 302 -3.71 49.45 30.59
CA GLU A 302 -4.86 49.90 31.44
C GLU A 302 -6.28 49.89 30.79
N ASP A 303 -7.35 49.30 31.33
CA ASP A 303 -7.79 49.08 32.71
C ASP A 303 -8.93 48.04 32.76
N ASP A 304 -8.96 47.29 33.87
CA ASP A 304 -10.11 46.92 34.71
C ASP A 304 -11.26 45.98 34.28
N HIS A 305 -11.60 45.14 35.28
CA HIS A 305 -12.89 44.53 35.61
C HIS A 305 -13.40 43.23 34.90
N SER A 306 -13.46 42.20 35.76
CA SER A 306 -14.53 41.18 35.91
C SER A 306 -14.39 39.85 35.18
N LEU A 307 -14.18 38.79 35.98
CA LEU A 307 -14.71 37.46 35.67
C LEU A 307 -16.25 37.54 35.63
N PRO A 308 -16.91 36.81 34.71
CA PRO A 308 -17.79 35.77 35.23
C PRO A 308 -17.83 34.48 34.40
N ASP A 309 -17.98 33.38 35.15
CA ASP A 309 -18.90 32.25 34.98
C ASP A 309 -19.08 31.53 33.63
N GLY A 310 -19.03 30.21 33.74
CA GLY A 310 -19.12 29.26 32.64
C GLY A 310 -20.47 29.23 31.92
N ASN A 311 -20.37 28.93 30.62
CA ASN A 311 -21.38 28.22 29.86
C ASN A 311 -20.67 27.40 28.75
N PRO A 312 -21.17 26.21 28.37
CA PRO A 312 -20.51 25.29 27.47
C PRO A 312 -20.72 25.67 26.01
N SER A 313 -19.91 25.06 25.13
CA SER A 313 -19.98 25.09 23.67
C SER A 313 -19.62 26.40 22.99
N THR A 314 -18.32 26.69 22.91
CA THR A 314 -17.80 27.21 21.63
C THR A 314 -17.56 26.01 20.70
N PRO A 315 -18.25 25.91 19.55
CA PRO A 315 -17.80 25.03 18.48
C PRO A 315 -16.33 25.34 18.24
N ARG A 316 -15.47 24.31 18.17
CA ARG A 316 -14.08 24.48 17.72
C ARG A 316 -14.18 25.24 16.40
N GLU A 317 -13.80 26.52 16.38
CA GLU A 317 -13.96 27.38 15.21
C GLU A 317 -13.48 26.60 14.00
N ALA A 318 -14.34 26.48 13.00
CA ALA A 318 -13.95 25.87 11.74
C ALA A 318 -12.76 26.69 11.24
N ARG A 319 -11.54 26.16 11.40
CA ARG A 319 -10.33 26.84 10.91
C ARG A 319 -10.62 27.19 9.47
N ASN A 320 -10.62 28.48 9.16
CA ASN A 320 -10.85 28.92 7.81
C ASN A 320 -9.60 28.53 7.00
N TYR A 321 -9.75 27.65 6.02
CA TYR A 321 -8.67 27.24 5.12
C TYR A 321 -9.15 27.23 3.67
N PRO A 322 -8.24 27.54 2.73
CA PRO A 322 -8.59 27.52 1.32
C PRO A 322 -9.03 26.12 0.90
N ARG A 323 -10.22 26.07 0.33
CA ARG A 323 -10.85 24.82 -0.11
C ARG A 323 -10.44 24.44 -1.51
N PHE A 324 -10.10 25.41 -2.35
CA PHE A 324 -9.70 25.17 -3.72
C PHE A 324 -8.24 25.57 -3.91
N TRP A 325 -7.55 24.73 -4.67
CA TRP A 325 -6.17 24.91 -5.02
C TRP A 325 -6.02 24.71 -6.52
N ALA A 326 -5.49 25.72 -7.21
CA ALA A 326 -5.05 25.61 -8.59
C ALA A 326 -3.57 25.22 -8.60
N SER A 327 -3.12 24.44 -9.59
CA SER A 327 -1.70 24.09 -9.66
C SER A 327 -1.23 23.87 -11.10
N VAL A 328 0.07 24.06 -11.31
CA VAL A 328 0.77 23.74 -12.55
C VAL A 328 1.87 22.72 -12.23
N PHE A 329 1.93 21.63 -12.99
CA PHE A 329 2.90 20.55 -12.81
C PHE A 329 3.69 20.28 -14.09
N GLY A 330 4.97 20.01 -13.94
CA GLY A 330 5.84 19.42 -14.96
C GLY A 330 6.22 17.99 -14.57
N SER A 331 6.23 17.07 -15.53
CA SER A 331 6.69 15.70 -15.33
C SER A 331 7.41 15.16 -16.57
N VAL A 332 8.21 14.12 -16.38
CA VAL A 332 8.86 13.37 -17.46
C VAL A 332 8.71 11.88 -17.21
N ASP A 333 8.31 11.14 -18.23
CA ASP A 333 8.11 9.70 -18.14
C ASP A 333 9.42 8.95 -18.46
N PHE A 334 9.77 7.94 -17.67
CA PHE A 334 10.83 6.96 -17.95
C PHE A 334 10.23 5.57 -18.05
N LEU A 335 10.16 5.02 -19.26
CA LEU A 335 9.48 3.76 -19.57
C LEU A 335 10.45 2.59 -19.54
N LEU A 336 10.02 1.46 -18.98
CA LEU A 336 10.78 0.22 -19.04
C LEU A 336 10.46 -0.54 -20.33
N LEU A 337 11.31 -0.39 -21.35
CA LEU A 337 11.21 -1.08 -22.64
C LEU A 337 11.56 -2.56 -22.50
N LYS A 338 10.85 -3.41 -23.25
CA LYS A 338 11.08 -4.86 -23.34
C LYS A 338 12.08 -5.15 -24.46
N SER A 339 12.92 -6.16 -24.29
CA SER A 339 13.76 -6.62 -25.39
C SER A 339 12.88 -7.29 -26.45
N GLN A 340 13.09 -6.96 -27.73
CA GLN A 340 12.42 -7.62 -28.85
C GLN A 340 13.34 -7.64 -30.07
N SER A 341 13.43 -8.78 -30.74
CA SER A 341 14.01 -8.90 -32.09
C SER A 341 12.92 -8.74 -33.14
N ASP A 342 13.29 -8.31 -34.34
CA ASP A 342 12.38 -8.01 -35.44
C ASP A 342 11.31 -6.98 -34.99
N ALA A 343 11.77 -5.89 -34.36
CA ALA A 343 10.90 -4.90 -33.74
C ALA A 343 10.10 -4.08 -34.75
N CYS A 344 10.67 -3.81 -35.93
CA CYS A 344 10.00 -3.09 -36.99
C CYS A 344 9.33 -3.99 -38.02
N LEU A 345 9.61 -5.29 -38.02
CA LEU A 345 8.98 -6.23 -38.93
C LEU A 345 7.47 -6.34 -38.66
N LEU A 346 6.69 -6.35 -39.73
CA LEU A 346 5.24 -6.55 -39.69
C LEU A 346 4.86 -7.93 -40.24
N GLU A 347 3.69 -8.41 -39.83
CA GLU A 347 3.06 -9.57 -40.44
C GLU A 347 2.78 -9.34 -41.93
N LYS A 348 3.04 -10.37 -42.74
CA LYS A 348 3.02 -10.28 -44.20
C LYS A 348 1.66 -9.86 -44.75
N ALA A 349 1.68 -9.15 -45.88
CA ALA A 349 0.50 -8.80 -46.65
C ALA A 349 -0.33 -10.06 -46.97
N GLY A 350 -1.64 -9.98 -46.80
CA GLY A 350 -2.57 -11.10 -47.01
C GLY A 350 -2.69 -12.09 -45.84
N SER A 351 -1.91 -11.93 -44.76
CA SER A 351 -2.15 -12.69 -43.51
C SER A 351 -3.32 -12.11 -42.71
N PRO A 352 -3.97 -12.89 -41.83
CA PRO A 352 -5.05 -12.38 -40.95
C PRO A 352 -4.64 -11.24 -40.03
N ARG A 353 -3.33 -11.04 -39.83
CA ARG A 353 -2.75 -9.97 -39.01
C ARG A 353 -1.92 -8.99 -39.85
N SER A 354 -2.13 -8.95 -41.17
CA SER A 354 -1.39 -8.09 -42.10
C SER A 354 -1.24 -6.67 -41.58
N GLY A 355 0.00 -6.18 -41.53
CA GLY A 355 0.33 -4.85 -41.04
C GLY A 355 0.45 -4.72 -39.52
N MET A 356 0.17 -5.75 -38.73
CA MET A 356 0.43 -5.74 -37.28
C MET A 356 1.91 -6.05 -36.98
N PRO A 357 2.45 -5.67 -35.81
CA PRO A 357 3.79 -6.08 -35.39
C PRO A 357 3.97 -7.61 -35.44
N PHE A 358 5.10 -8.05 -36.01
CA PHE A 358 5.42 -9.46 -36.23
C PHE A 358 5.40 -10.25 -34.93
N GLN A 359 4.80 -11.45 -34.95
CA GLN A 359 4.68 -12.37 -33.81
C GLN A 359 4.08 -11.74 -32.54
N GLY A 360 3.22 -10.73 -32.69
CA GLY A 360 2.62 -10.04 -31.54
C GLY A 360 3.60 -9.12 -30.80
N GLY A 361 4.58 -8.58 -31.52
CA GLY A 361 5.48 -7.55 -31.04
C GLY A 361 4.79 -6.33 -30.42
N SER A 362 5.53 -5.57 -29.63
CA SER A 362 5.02 -4.42 -28.86
C SER A 362 5.56 -3.06 -29.34
N TYR A 363 6.21 -3.02 -30.50
CA TYR A 363 6.89 -1.84 -31.02
C TYR A 363 6.27 -1.31 -32.31
N TYR A 364 6.28 0.02 -32.44
CA TYR A 364 5.90 0.75 -33.63
C TYR A 364 7.10 1.55 -34.12
N CYS A 365 7.51 1.35 -35.36
CA CYS A 365 8.70 2.03 -35.85
C CYS A 365 8.34 3.25 -36.70
N THR A 366 9.23 4.24 -36.68
CA THR A 366 9.13 5.41 -37.53
C THR A 366 10.45 5.73 -38.21
N LEU A 367 10.37 6.15 -39.47
CA LEU A 367 11.45 6.76 -40.24
C LEU A 367 11.01 8.19 -40.57
N ASP A 368 11.83 9.18 -40.21
CA ASP A 368 11.53 10.61 -40.43
C ASP A 368 10.13 11.02 -39.95
N GLY A 369 9.73 10.49 -38.79
CA GLY A 369 8.45 10.77 -38.15
C GLY A 369 7.23 10.07 -38.77
N LYS A 370 7.40 9.28 -39.84
CA LYS A 370 6.32 8.52 -40.49
C LYS A 370 6.39 7.05 -40.12
N ASP A 371 5.25 6.36 -40.13
CA ASP A 371 5.18 4.92 -39.87
C ASP A 371 6.16 4.15 -40.77
N TYR A 372 6.97 3.29 -40.16
CA TYR A 372 7.92 2.42 -40.86
C TYR A 372 7.79 0.97 -40.34
N PRO A 373 7.78 -0.03 -41.24
CA PRO A 373 7.52 0.12 -42.66
C PRO A 373 6.10 0.70 -42.87
N PRO A 374 5.84 1.38 -44.00
CA PRO A 374 4.51 1.89 -44.31
C PRO A 374 3.46 0.77 -44.36
N ARG A 375 2.20 1.11 -44.09
CA ARG A 375 1.08 0.16 -44.01
C ARG A 375 -0.08 0.58 -44.90
N GLY A 376 -0.93 -0.39 -45.27
CA GLY A 376 -2.19 -0.13 -46.00
C GLY A 376 -1.94 0.51 -47.36
N ASP A 377 -2.70 1.54 -47.71
CA ASP A 377 -2.68 2.18 -49.04
C ASP A 377 -1.31 2.75 -49.45
N VAL A 378 -0.43 3.01 -48.47
CA VAL A 378 0.93 3.53 -48.72
C VAL A 378 1.89 2.44 -49.20
N ASP A 379 1.70 1.19 -48.74
CA ASP A 379 2.46 0.02 -49.20
C ASP A 379 1.52 -1.20 -49.23
N PRO A 380 0.59 -1.26 -50.21
CA PRO A 380 -0.46 -2.28 -50.24
C PRO A 380 0.10 -3.68 -50.48
N THR A 381 1.27 -3.77 -51.10
CA THR A 381 1.99 -5.02 -51.39
C THR A 381 2.99 -5.39 -50.30
N GLY A 382 3.26 -4.50 -49.34
CA GLY A 382 4.19 -4.72 -48.24
C GLY A 382 5.65 -4.87 -48.70
N VAL A 383 6.03 -4.23 -49.81
CA VAL A 383 7.37 -4.36 -50.43
C VAL A 383 8.45 -3.86 -49.48
N VAL A 384 8.21 -2.76 -48.77
CA VAL A 384 9.17 -2.23 -47.80
C VAL A 384 9.33 -3.20 -46.63
N ASN A 385 8.22 -3.72 -46.11
CA ASN A 385 8.26 -4.72 -45.04
C ASN A 385 8.98 -6.01 -45.48
N ALA A 386 8.78 -6.45 -46.73
CA ALA A 386 9.44 -7.63 -47.29
C ALA A 386 10.95 -7.43 -47.51
N SER A 387 11.41 -6.18 -47.67
CA SER A 387 12.83 -5.87 -47.80
C SER A 387 13.61 -6.02 -46.49
N ILE A 388 12.93 -5.98 -45.34
CA ILE A 388 13.57 -6.07 -44.01
C ILE A 388 14.14 -7.48 -43.81
N GLN A 389 15.44 -7.56 -43.51
CA GLN A 389 16.11 -8.82 -43.22
C GLN A 389 15.82 -9.28 -41.78
N GLN A 390 15.01 -10.32 -41.67
CA GLN A 390 14.64 -10.92 -40.39
C GLN A 390 15.85 -11.52 -39.65
N GLY A 391 15.87 -11.38 -38.32
CA GLY A 391 16.89 -11.95 -37.43
C GLY A 391 18.23 -11.23 -37.48
N LYS A 392 18.29 -10.01 -38.01
CA LYS A 392 19.49 -9.16 -38.09
C LYS A 392 19.48 -8.10 -36.99
N GLU A 393 19.94 -6.88 -37.28
CA GLU A 393 20.14 -5.81 -36.28
C GLU A 393 18.83 -5.19 -35.73
N ASP A 394 17.67 -5.50 -36.32
CA ASP A 394 16.35 -5.02 -35.91
C ASP A 394 16.01 -5.53 -34.51
N SER A 395 16.50 -4.84 -33.48
CA SER A 395 16.36 -5.27 -32.10
C SER A 395 16.29 -4.10 -31.14
N VAL A 396 15.30 -4.14 -30.26
CA VAL A 396 15.18 -3.25 -29.12
C VAL A 396 15.83 -3.91 -27.92
N SER A 397 16.70 -3.16 -27.26
CA SER A 397 17.32 -3.56 -25.99
C SER A 397 16.40 -3.26 -24.82
N ARG A 398 16.34 -4.18 -23.86
CA ARG A 398 15.64 -3.94 -22.59
C ARG A 398 16.33 -2.80 -21.84
N GLY A 399 15.56 -1.86 -21.31
CA GLY A 399 16.13 -0.77 -20.51
C GLY A 399 15.12 0.32 -20.16
N LEU A 400 15.56 1.27 -19.34
CA LEU A 400 14.82 2.51 -19.13
C LEU A 400 15.10 3.44 -20.31
N ALA A 401 14.03 3.91 -20.95
CA ALA A 401 14.08 4.92 -21.99
C ALA A 401 13.30 6.16 -21.53
N MET A 402 13.85 7.34 -21.82
CA MET A 402 13.12 8.59 -21.61
C MET A 402 11.94 8.64 -22.60
N GLY A 403 10.75 8.84 -22.06
CA GLY A 403 9.52 8.98 -22.81
C GLY A 403 9.07 10.43 -22.90
N ASN A 404 7.79 10.67 -22.60
CA ASN A 404 7.17 11.96 -22.79
C ASN A 404 7.42 12.94 -21.63
N PRO A 405 7.85 14.17 -21.91
CA PRO A 405 7.64 15.30 -21.02
C PRO A 405 6.15 15.70 -21.01
N ARG A 406 5.66 16.23 -19.89
CA ARG A 406 4.26 16.66 -19.74
C ARG A 406 4.15 17.90 -18.86
N ILE A 407 3.31 18.83 -19.28
CA ILE A 407 2.87 19.97 -18.46
C ILE A 407 1.38 19.78 -18.18
N SER A 408 0.94 19.99 -16.95
CA SER A 408 -0.46 19.88 -16.57
C SER A 408 -0.91 20.99 -15.66
N VAL A 409 -2.18 21.32 -15.75
CA VAL A 409 -2.89 22.19 -14.82
C VAL A 409 -3.88 21.35 -14.02
N SER A 410 -4.10 21.70 -12.76
CA SER A 410 -5.01 20.97 -11.90
C SER A 410 -5.84 21.88 -11.02
N ILE A 411 -7.01 21.36 -10.65
CA ILE A 411 -7.83 21.90 -9.57
C ILE A 411 -7.96 20.80 -8.52
N GLU A 412 -7.59 21.13 -7.28
CA GLU A 412 -7.64 20.23 -6.13
C GLU A 412 -8.55 20.84 -5.05
N TYR A 413 -9.46 20.04 -4.52
CA TYR A 413 -10.35 20.40 -3.42
C TYR A 413 -9.84 19.82 -2.10
N ALA A 414 -9.66 20.67 -1.09
CA ALA A 414 -9.30 20.28 0.26
C ALA A 414 -10.53 19.76 1.01
N ALA A 415 -10.79 18.45 0.84
CA ALA A 415 -11.86 17.73 1.54
C ALA A 415 -11.63 17.70 3.06
N ALA A 416 -10.36 17.68 3.47
CA ALA A 416 -9.90 17.93 4.83
C ALA A 416 -8.60 18.73 4.79
N LEU A 417 -8.11 19.20 5.94
CA LEU A 417 -6.82 19.91 6.02
C LEU A 417 -5.69 19.11 5.38
N ASN A 418 -5.69 17.78 5.52
CA ASN A 418 -4.66 16.88 5.02
C ASN A 418 -5.07 16.07 3.78
N ILE A 419 -6.28 16.28 3.23
CA ILE A 419 -6.79 15.52 2.08
C ILE A 419 -7.16 16.47 0.96
N LEU A 420 -6.46 16.32 -0.16
CA LEU A 420 -6.77 16.98 -1.42
C LEU A 420 -7.32 15.95 -2.41
N VAL A 421 -8.40 16.28 -3.10
CA VAL A 421 -8.97 15.48 -4.18
C VAL A 421 -9.10 16.37 -5.40
N GLY A 422 -8.50 16.00 -6.52
CA GLY A 422 -8.45 16.87 -7.68
C GLY A 422 -8.45 16.16 -9.02
N ALA A 423 -8.60 16.98 -10.05
CA ALA A 423 -8.51 16.60 -11.44
C ALA A 423 -7.41 17.40 -12.12
N ARG A 424 -6.73 16.77 -13.08
CA ARG A 424 -5.65 17.38 -13.86
C ARG A 424 -5.89 17.20 -15.34
N VAL A 425 -5.57 18.24 -16.10
CA VAL A 425 -5.53 18.23 -17.56
C VAL A 425 -4.10 18.56 -17.98
N GLY A 426 -3.49 17.71 -18.78
CA GLY A 426 -2.10 17.89 -19.21
C GLY A 426 -1.89 17.74 -20.70
N TYR A 427 -0.88 18.44 -21.22
CA TYR A 427 -0.37 18.32 -22.57
C TYR A 427 0.92 17.48 -22.57
N THR A 428 0.95 16.43 -23.38
CA THR A 428 2.04 15.47 -23.48
C THR A 428 2.89 15.77 -24.71
N PHE A 429 4.20 15.91 -24.54
CA PHE A 429 5.14 16.23 -25.61
C PHE A 429 5.85 14.97 -26.12
N ASN A 430 6.40 15.04 -27.33
CA ASN A 430 7.18 13.95 -27.94
C ASN A 430 6.40 12.62 -27.98
N THR A 431 5.10 12.70 -28.28
CA THR A 431 4.23 11.54 -28.47
C THR A 431 4.63 10.77 -29.72
N TYR A 432 4.11 9.55 -29.86
CA TYR A 432 4.33 8.74 -31.06
C TYR A 432 3.81 9.48 -32.30
N PRO A 433 4.68 9.78 -33.29
CA PRO A 433 4.30 10.65 -34.41
C PRO A 433 3.58 9.92 -35.55
N GLY A 434 3.60 8.58 -35.56
CA GLY A 434 2.97 7.77 -36.59
C GLY A 434 1.45 7.60 -36.42
N LEU A 435 0.77 7.13 -37.45
CA LEU A 435 -0.69 6.94 -37.45
C LEU A 435 -1.10 5.51 -37.12
N SER A 436 -0.22 4.53 -37.33
CA SER A 436 -0.53 3.12 -37.19
C SER A 436 -0.87 2.75 -35.74
N GLY A 437 -0.08 3.27 -34.78
CA GLY A 437 -0.43 3.18 -33.36
C GLY A 437 -1.75 3.90 -33.04
N GLN A 438 -2.02 5.06 -33.61
CA GLN A 438 -3.28 5.77 -33.32
C GLN A 438 -4.51 4.99 -33.82
N ARG A 439 -4.46 4.49 -35.06
CA ARG A 439 -5.56 3.75 -35.72
C ARG A 439 -5.89 2.42 -35.05
N GLU A 440 -4.91 1.80 -34.40
CA GLU A 440 -5.08 0.53 -33.70
C GLU A 440 -5.48 0.71 -32.21
N GLY A 441 -5.74 1.96 -31.78
CA GLY A 441 -6.28 2.32 -30.46
C GLY A 441 -5.23 2.56 -29.38
N PHE A 442 -3.98 2.87 -29.76
CA PHE A 442 -2.87 3.05 -28.82
C PHE A 442 -2.72 4.45 -28.27
N ALA A 443 -2.98 5.47 -29.08
CA ALA A 443 -3.07 6.83 -28.59
C ALA A 443 -4.47 7.02 -28.01
N PRO A 444 -4.61 7.60 -26.80
CA PRO A 444 -5.93 8.02 -26.35
C PRO A 444 -6.58 8.87 -27.45
N LEU A 445 -7.91 8.78 -27.60
CA LEU A 445 -8.70 9.64 -28.50
C LEU A 445 -8.42 11.14 -28.31
N LEU A 446 -7.78 11.50 -27.18
CA LEU A 446 -7.45 12.83 -26.77
C LEU A 446 -5.94 13.17 -26.87
N SER A 447 -5.05 12.27 -27.32
CA SER A 447 -3.61 12.59 -27.46
C SER A 447 -3.41 13.85 -28.32
N PRO A 448 -2.59 14.83 -27.90
CA PRO A 448 -1.61 14.81 -26.79
C PRO A 448 -2.16 15.14 -25.39
N ILE A 449 -3.47 15.24 -25.20
CA ILE A 449 -4.11 15.54 -23.92
C ILE A 449 -4.14 14.31 -23.00
N SER A 450 -3.87 14.57 -21.72
CA SER A 450 -3.95 13.63 -20.61
C SER A 450 -4.93 14.14 -19.57
N LEU A 451 -5.67 13.23 -18.95
CA LEU A 451 -6.59 13.50 -17.85
C LEU A 451 -6.22 12.60 -16.66
N GLU A 452 -6.14 13.19 -15.47
CA GLU A 452 -5.82 12.46 -14.23
C GLU A 452 -6.79 12.86 -13.12
N GLY A 453 -7.39 11.89 -12.43
CA GLY A 453 -7.96 12.09 -11.10
C GLY A 453 -6.93 11.70 -10.05
N ARG A 454 -6.75 12.53 -9.01
CA ARG A 454 -5.76 12.30 -7.95
C ARG A 454 -6.35 12.57 -6.56
N GLY A 455 -6.08 11.67 -5.63
CA GLY A 455 -6.20 11.91 -4.19
C GLY A 455 -4.81 12.04 -3.55
N THR A 456 -4.61 13.08 -2.77
CA THR A 456 -3.35 13.39 -2.08
C THR A 456 -3.59 13.48 -0.58
N TYR A 457 -2.74 12.82 0.20
CA TYR A 457 -2.74 12.85 1.67
C TYR A 457 -1.44 13.50 2.17
N ILE A 458 -1.55 14.61 2.89
CA ILE A 458 -0.42 15.38 3.44
C ILE A 458 -0.15 14.89 4.87
N LEU A 459 1.10 14.54 5.17
CA LEU A 459 1.57 14.10 6.48
C LEU A 459 2.00 15.30 7.32
N ASP A 460 1.02 16.14 7.64
CA ASP A 460 1.17 17.31 8.48
C ASP A 460 -0.19 17.61 9.13
N SER A 461 -0.18 18.00 10.41
CA SER A 461 -1.42 18.28 11.16
C SER A 461 -2.15 19.53 10.69
N ASP A 462 -1.42 20.50 10.13
CA ASP A 462 -1.96 21.71 9.53
C ASP A 462 -2.20 21.53 8.01
N GLY A 463 -1.61 20.49 7.40
CA GLY A 463 -1.92 20.01 6.07
C GLY A 463 -1.72 21.08 4.99
N VAL A 464 -2.81 21.51 4.34
CA VAL A 464 -2.78 22.59 3.33
C VAL A 464 -2.36 23.94 3.91
N LEU A 465 -2.53 24.15 5.22
CA LEU A 465 -2.08 25.33 5.95
C LEU A 465 -0.66 25.21 6.50
N SER A 466 0.01 24.06 6.35
CA SER A 466 1.38 23.87 6.82
C SER A 466 2.26 25.01 6.31
N THR A 467 3.11 25.58 7.17
CA THR A 467 4.08 26.62 6.80
C THR A 467 5.49 26.06 6.60
N THR A 468 5.63 24.73 6.65
CA THR A 468 6.90 24.01 6.58
C THR A 468 6.93 23.04 5.40
N ILE A 469 7.90 22.13 5.38
CA ILE A 469 7.98 21.04 4.41
C ILE A 469 7.23 19.84 4.97
N ALA A 470 6.16 19.43 4.28
CA ALA A 470 5.31 18.31 4.63
C ALA A 470 5.45 17.16 3.63
N PRO A 471 5.74 15.92 4.06
CA PRO A 471 5.63 14.76 3.19
C PRO A 471 4.18 14.54 2.73
N TYR A 472 3.98 13.95 1.56
CA TYR A 472 2.65 13.53 1.12
C TYR A 472 2.70 12.21 0.36
N PHE A 473 1.56 11.52 0.31
CA PHE A 473 1.31 10.40 -0.59
C PHE A 473 0.18 10.74 -1.53
N PHE A 474 0.19 10.14 -2.71
CA PHE A 474 -0.93 10.26 -3.63
C PHE A 474 -1.20 8.95 -4.36
N LEU A 475 -2.46 8.80 -4.74
CA LEU A 475 -2.97 7.77 -5.63
C LEU A 475 -3.79 8.46 -6.70
N GLY A 476 -3.58 8.08 -7.95
CA GLY A 476 -4.32 8.63 -9.07
C GLY A 476 -4.45 7.67 -10.22
N GLY A 477 -5.18 8.10 -11.24
CA GLY A 477 -5.33 7.38 -12.48
C GLY A 477 -6.16 8.17 -13.47
N GLY A 478 -6.16 7.71 -14.72
CA GLY A 478 -6.90 8.37 -15.77
C GLY A 478 -6.48 7.89 -17.14
N ILE A 479 -6.43 8.82 -18.09
CA ILE A 479 -6.07 8.52 -19.48
C ILE A 479 -4.90 9.38 -19.93
N GLN A 480 -3.87 8.76 -20.49
CA GLN A 480 -2.70 9.44 -21.05
C GLN A 480 -1.98 8.53 -22.06
N GLU A 481 -1.27 9.16 -23.00
CA GLU A 481 -0.28 8.45 -23.79
C GLU A 481 1.04 8.35 -23.00
N MET A 482 1.66 7.17 -23.05
CA MET A 482 3.04 7.00 -22.63
C MET A 482 3.81 6.32 -23.76
N SER A 483 4.78 7.02 -24.32
CA SER A 483 5.60 6.54 -25.43
C SER A 483 7.07 6.88 -25.20
N ALA A 484 7.95 5.94 -25.57
CA ALA A 484 9.39 6.13 -25.55
C ALA A 484 9.99 5.41 -26.75
N SER A 485 11.02 6.00 -27.35
CA SER A 485 11.71 5.42 -28.50
C SER A 485 13.16 5.03 -28.19
N GLN A 486 13.62 4.05 -28.94
CA GLN A 486 15.03 3.70 -29.06
C GLN A 486 15.42 3.72 -30.54
N SER A 487 16.56 4.35 -30.86
CA SER A 487 17.14 4.29 -32.19
C SER A 487 17.72 2.91 -32.43
N ILE A 488 17.24 2.23 -33.47
CA ILE A 488 17.70 0.90 -33.88
C ILE A 488 18.06 0.89 -35.36
N THR A 489 18.86 -0.08 -35.78
CA THR A 489 19.23 -0.27 -37.18
C THR A 489 18.41 -1.42 -37.76
N VAL A 490 17.77 -1.19 -38.89
CA VAL A 490 17.10 -2.22 -39.68
C VAL A 490 17.93 -2.43 -40.94
N ILE A 491 18.21 -3.69 -41.28
CA ILE A 491 18.90 -4.02 -42.53
C ILE A 491 17.84 -4.31 -43.58
N THR A 492 17.87 -3.57 -44.68
CA THR A 492 16.97 -3.76 -45.83
C THR A 492 17.73 -4.32 -47.02
N THR A 493 17.05 -5.11 -47.84
CA THR A 493 17.58 -5.62 -49.11
C THR A 493 17.08 -4.73 -50.24
N GLN A 494 18.01 -4.11 -50.97
CA GLN A 494 17.70 -3.24 -52.10
C GLN A 494 17.39 -4.04 -53.37
N SER A 495 16.91 -3.35 -54.41
CA SER A 495 16.58 -3.96 -55.70
C SER A 495 17.79 -4.58 -56.41
N ASP A 496 19.00 -4.09 -56.14
CA ASP A 496 20.27 -4.65 -56.63
C ASP A 496 20.79 -5.82 -55.77
N GLY A 497 20.05 -6.22 -54.75
CA GLY A 497 20.42 -7.28 -53.80
C GLY A 497 21.38 -6.85 -52.70
N SER A 498 21.82 -5.58 -52.68
CA SER A 498 22.69 -5.06 -51.62
C SER A 498 21.94 -4.91 -50.30
N ALA A 499 22.67 -5.09 -49.18
CA ALA A 499 22.16 -4.84 -47.84
C ALA A 499 22.40 -3.37 -47.47
N GLN A 500 21.34 -2.64 -47.11
CA GLN A 500 21.43 -1.25 -46.67
C GLN A 500 20.96 -1.10 -45.23
N PRO A 501 21.84 -0.64 -44.32
CA PRO A 501 21.45 -0.31 -42.96
C PRO A 501 20.66 1.00 -42.93
N GLN A 502 19.50 0.97 -42.27
CA GLN A 502 18.64 2.13 -42.09
C GLN A 502 18.38 2.35 -40.60
N LYS A 503 18.64 3.56 -40.11
CA LYS A 503 18.31 3.93 -38.73
C LYS A 503 16.85 4.33 -38.63
N VAL A 504 16.13 3.72 -37.68
CA VAL A 504 14.72 3.98 -37.42
C VAL A 504 14.49 4.11 -35.91
N GLN A 505 13.40 4.76 -35.53
CA GLN A 505 13.00 4.88 -34.14
C GLN A 505 11.97 3.79 -33.82
N ALA A 506 12.29 2.85 -32.93
CA ALA A 506 11.34 1.88 -32.41
C ALA A 506 10.67 2.42 -31.15
N TRP A 507 9.36 2.63 -31.20
CA TRP A 507 8.55 3.19 -30.12
C TRP A 507 7.82 2.12 -29.35
N GLY A 508 8.04 2.06 -28.04
CA GLY A 508 7.13 1.39 -27.12
C GLY A 508 6.01 2.36 -26.77
N VAL A 509 4.76 1.97 -27.01
CA VAL A 509 3.57 2.81 -26.75
C VAL A 509 2.67 2.10 -25.73
N GLY A 510 2.29 2.81 -24.67
CA GLY A 510 1.41 2.35 -23.60
C GLY A 510 0.25 3.32 -23.35
N GLY A 511 -0.84 2.78 -22.80
CA GLY A 511 -2.10 3.49 -22.58
C GLY A 511 -3.29 2.80 -23.27
N PRO A 512 -4.46 3.46 -23.35
CA PRO A 512 -4.69 4.83 -22.90
C PRO A 512 -4.88 4.97 -21.40
N GLY A 513 -5.22 3.90 -20.67
CA GLY A 513 -5.46 3.96 -19.22
C GLY A 513 -4.16 3.94 -18.42
N PHE A 514 -4.15 4.60 -17.26
CA PHE A 514 -3.05 4.48 -16.30
C PHE A 514 -3.52 4.56 -14.85
N ILE A 515 -2.73 3.98 -13.96
CA ILE A 515 -2.76 4.23 -12.52
C ILE A 515 -1.39 4.73 -12.07
N THR A 516 -1.37 5.59 -11.07
CA THR A 516 -0.15 6.12 -10.49
C THR A 516 -0.23 6.16 -8.97
N ILE A 517 0.90 5.87 -8.33
CA ILE A 517 1.08 6.00 -6.89
C ILE A 517 2.43 6.64 -6.65
N GLY A 518 2.52 7.50 -5.66
CA GLY A 518 3.79 8.09 -5.32
C GLY A 518 3.79 8.82 -3.99
N THR A 519 4.96 9.37 -3.70
CA THR A 519 5.20 10.18 -2.51
C THR A 519 6.08 11.36 -2.88
N GLY A 520 5.99 12.41 -2.09
CA GLY A 520 6.68 13.65 -2.34
C GLY A 520 6.79 14.54 -1.12
N LEU A 521 7.39 15.70 -1.33
CA LEU A 521 7.49 16.78 -0.36
C LEU A 521 6.68 17.97 -0.88
N ARG A 522 5.87 18.56 -0.01
CA ARG A 522 5.15 19.81 -0.23
C ARG A 522 5.80 20.88 0.63
N TRP A 523 6.39 21.88 0.01
CA TRP A 523 7.00 23.02 0.68
C TRP A 523 6.11 24.25 0.54
N SER A 524 5.45 24.66 1.61
CA SER A 524 4.63 25.87 1.60
C SER A 524 5.45 27.14 1.74
N VAL A 525 5.10 28.16 0.97
CA VAL A 525 5.59 29.53 1.10
C VAL A 525 4.40 30.41 1.45
N GLY A 526 4.23 30.68 2.75
CA GLY A 526 3.03 31.31 3.28
C GLY A 526 1.82 30.35 3.33
N LYS A 527 0.61 30.91 3.37
CA LYS A 527 -0.65 30.13 3.49
C LYS A 527 -1.31 29.80 2.15
N SER A 528 -0.81 30.37 1.06
CA SER A 528 -1.49 30.38 -0.24
C SER A 528 -0.68 29.80 -1.38
N VAL A 529 0.61 29.54 -1.20
CA VAL A 529 1.48 28.99 -2.26
C VAL A 529 2.26 27.81 -1.69
N ALA A 530 2.40 26.74 -2.47
CA ALA A 530 3.23 25.60 -2.13
C ALA A 530 3.92 25.01 -3.36
N PHE A 531 5.16 24.58 -3.19
CA PHE A 531 5.90 23.77 -4.16
C PHE A 531 5.68 22.30 -3.85
N MET A 532 5.45 21.48 -4.87
CA MET A 532 5.28 20.05 -4.73
C MET A 532 6.36 19.34 -5.54
N LEU A 533 7.04 18.39 -4.91
CA LEU A 533 8.07 17.55 -5.55
C LEU A 533 7.74 16.09 -5.28
N ALA A 534 7.54 15.28 -6.33
CA ALA A 534 7.31 13.84 -6.25
C ALA A 534 8.38 13.11 -7.10
N PRO A 535 9.57 12.85 -6.54
CA PRO A 535 10.63 12.14 -7.28
C PRO A 535 10.33 10.64 -7.40
N LEU A 536 9.51 10.10 -6.50
CA LEU A 536 9.12 8.70 -6.44
C LEU A 536 7.65 8.55 -6.85
N LYS A 537 7.38 8.68 -8.15
CA LYS A 537 6.06 8.43 -8.76
C LYS A 537 6.16 7.22 -9.69
N GLY A 538 5.53 6.12 -9.29
CA GLY A 538 5.37 4.94 -10.12
C GLY A 538 4.10 5.05 -10.94
N THR A 539 4.18 4.73 -12.23
CA THR A 539 3.05 4.75 -13.15
C THR A 539 2.95 3.41 -13.85
N LEU A 540 1.74 2.87 -13.97
CA LEU A 540 1.45 1.69 -14.76
C LEU A 540 0.41 2.04 -15.81
N ALA A 541 0.85 2.16 -17.06
CA ALA A 541 -0.05 2.28 -18.20
C ALA A 541 -0.58 0.92 -18.61
N PHE A 542 -1.85 0.85 -19.01
CA PHE A 542 -2.51 -0.36 -19.45
C PHE A 542 -3.49 -0.09 -20.58
N GLY A 543 -3.67 -1.12 -21.41
CA GLY A 543 -4.61 -1.12 -22.52
C GLY A 543 -4.46 -2.38 -23.36
N ARG A 544 -4.68 -2.27 -24.67
CA ARG A 544 -4.80 -3.40 -25.60
C ARG A 544 -3.57 -4.32 -25.67
N TYR A 545 -2.37 -3.82 -25.34
CA TYR A 545 -1.10 -4.56 -25.47
C TYR A 545 -0.47 -4.91 -24.11
N GLY A 546 -1.27 -4.86 -23.05
CA GLY A 546 -0.85 -5.22 -21.70
C GLY A 546 -0.39 -4.02 -20.89
N MET A 547 0.47 -4.28 -19.91
CA MET A 547 0.91 -3.30 -18.93
C MET A 547 2.33 -2.80 -19.23
N MET A 548 2.52 -1.49 -19.07
CA MET A 548 3.80 -0.82 -19.25
C MET A 548 4.15 -0.02 -17.99
N PRO A 549 5.12 -0.49 -17.19
CA PRO A 549 5.56 0.24 -16.00
C PRO A 549 6.50 1.40 -16.40
N ALA A 550 6.37 2.50 -15.66
CA ALA A 550 7.17 3.70 -15.83
C ALA A 550 7.44 4.39 -14.48
N ILE A 551 8.47 5.22 -14.45
CA ILE A 551 8.75 6.17 -13.36
C ILE A 551 8.51 7.57 -13.92
N THR A 552 7.71 8.38 -13.23
CA THR A 552 7.27 9.70 -13.73
C THR A 552 7.58 10.78 -12.70
N PRO A 553 8.84 11.14 -12.42
CA PRO A 553 9.12 12.23 -11.48
C PRO A 553 8.35 13.49 -11.87
N GLU A 554 7.80 14.17 -10.87
CA GLU A 554 6.91 15.31 -11.05
C GLU A 554 7.30 16.45 -10.10
N PHE A 555 7.20 17.67 -10.59
CA PHE A 555 7.30 18.88 -9.79
C PHE A 555 6.10 19.79 -10.11
N GLY A 556 5.69 20.64 -9.18
CA GLY A 556 4.64 21.60 -9.43
C GLY A 556 4.58 22.73 -8.43
N ILE A 557 3.77 23.72 -8.77
CA ILE A 557 3.46 24.88 -7.94
C ILE A 557 1.95 24.90 -7.77
N GLN A 558 1.53 25.02 -6.52
CA GLN A 558 0.14 24.98 -6.09
C GLN A 558 -0.19 26.31 -5.41
N THR A 559 -1.31 26.94 -5.78
CA THR A 559 -1.83 28.17 -5.19
C THR A 559 -3.26 27.99 -4.71
N SER A 560 -3.59 28.51 -3.54
CA SER A 560 -4.97 28.59 -3.07
C SER A 560 -5.74 29.60 -3.91
N ILE A 561 -7.00 29.32 -4.21
CA ILE A 561 -7.91 30.23 -4.93
C ILE A 561 -9.22 30.43 -4.18
#